data_AF-A0ABD2YC24-F1
#
_entry.id   AF-A0ABD2YC24-F1
#
_cell.length_a   1.000
_cell.length_b   1.000
_cell.length_c   1.000
_cell.angle_alpha   90.00
_cell.angle_beta   90.00
_cell.angle_gamma   90.00
#
_symmetry.space_group_name_H-M   'P 1'
#
loop_
_entity.id
_entity.type
_entity.pdbx_description
1 polymer ?
#
loop_
_entity_poly.entity_id
_entity_poly.type
_entity_poly.pdbx_seq_one_letter_code
_entity_poly.pdbx_strand_id
1 'polypeptide(L)'
;MDDPTVNWSEERYKEIEMKIRPFLRFSSCDVKKDVLFLPVSGLMGSNWKSRIDKSVCSWWDGVSLFEALDGVEVVESVRNAREPKGPFRLPIIDKFKEMGSVGLIGRVESGKIFEGDNLLVMPNKAFQVKVIASFCDEYNRVSFAGPGENLRIILSSIEEKEFLKGFCFD
;
A
#
# COMPACT_ATOMS: atom_id res chain seq x y z
N MET A 1 -8.57 -0.86 -22.48
CA MET A 1 -9.09 0.00 -23.57
C MET A 1 -9.01 -0.68 -24.95
N ASP A 2 -8.62 -1.95 -24.96
CA ASP A 2 -8.19 -2.79 -26.07
C ASP A 2 -9.24 -3.82 -26.49
N ASP A 3 -10.39 -3.82 -25.82
CA ASP A 3 -11.52 -4.66 -26.22
C ASP A 3 -12.04 -4.24 -27.60
N PRO A 4 -12.42 -5.20 -28.48
CA PRO A 4 -12.92 -4.91 -29.82
C PRO A 4 -14.12 -3.96 -29.88
N THR A 5 -14.90 -3.86 -28.80
CA THR A 5 -16.05 -2.94 -28.70
C THR A 5 -15.64 -1.49 -28.43
N VAL A 6 -14.43 -1.27 -27.92
CA VAL A 6 -13.93 0.06 -27.53
C VAL A 6 -12.82 0.54 -28.47
N ASN A 7 -11.90 -0.34 -28.91
CA ASN A 7 -10.80 -0.04 -29.83
C ASN A 7 -10.09 1.29 -29.55
N TRP A 8 -9.75 1.55 -28.28
CA TRP A 8 -9.12 2.81 -27.86
C TRP A 8 -9.90 4.07 -28.24
N SER A 9 -11.24 4.01 -28.28
CA SER A 9 -12.08 5.18 -28.56
C SER A 9 -11.98 6.27 -27.49
N GLU A 10 -11.71 7.50 -27.93
CA GLU A 10 -11.67 8.70 -27.09
C GLU A 10 -13.05 9.02 -26.48
N GLU A 11 -14.12 8.79 -27.23
CA GLU A 11 -15.50 9.05 -26.79
C GLU A 11 -15.84 8.21 -25.56
N ARG A 12 -15.46 6.93 -25.59
CA ARG A 12 -15.67 6.02 -24.46
C ARG A 12 -14.85 6.43 -23.24
N TYR A 13 -13.61 6.86 -23.44
CA TYR A 13 -12.77 7.38 -22.35
C TYR A 13 -13.41 8.60 -21.70
N LYS A 14 -13.83 9.60 -22.50
CA LYS A 14 -14.51 10.82 -22.00
C LYS A 14 -15.81 10.51 -21.28
N GLU A 15 -16.60 9.56 -21.78
CA GLU A 15 -17.84 9.11 -21.13
C GLU A 15 -17.58 8.55 -19.73
N ILE A 16 -16.58 7.67 -19.59
CA ILE A 16 -16.19 7.07 -18.31
C ILE A 16 -15.67 8.15 -17.36
N GLU A 17 -14.83 9.06 -17.87
CA GLU A 17 -14.28 10.16 -17.07
C GLU A 17 -15.39 11.04 -16.50
N MET A 18 -16.37 11.42 -17.34
CA MET A 18 -17.53 12.22 -16.91
C MET A 18 -18.39 11.49 -15.87
N LYS A 19 -18.53 10.17 -15.98
CA LYS A 19 -19.30 9.37 -15.03
C LYS A 19 -18.57 9.19 -13.70
N ILE A 20 -17.26 9.05 -13.68
CA ILE A 20 -16.47 8.81 -12.45
C ILE A 20 -16.22 10.12 -11.67
N ARG A 21 -16.00 11.24 -12.38
CA ARG A 21 -15.77 12.56 -11.76
C ARG A 21 -16.76 12.94 -10.64
N PRO A 22 -18.10 12.75 -10.76
CA PRO A 22 -19.02 13.07 -9.67
C PRO A 22 -18.87 12.15 -8.46
N PHE A 23 -18.52 10.86 -8.63
CA PHE A 23 -18.27 9.96 -7.51
C PHE A 23 -17.05 10.38 -6.69
N LEU A 24 -15.97 10.81 -7.36
CA LEU A 24 -14.76 11.27 -6.69
C LEU A 24 -14.92 12.61 -5.96
N ARG A 25 -15.85 13.45 -6.40
CA ARG A 25 -16.21 14.68 -5.67
C ARG A 25 -16.94 14.38 -4.36
N PHE A 26 -17.69 13.28 -4.31
CA PHE A 26 -18.41 12.89 -3.10
C PHE A 26 -17.47 12.43 -1.98
N SER A 27 -16.30 11.89 -2.32
CA SER A 27 -15.28 11.39 -1.37
C SER A 27 -14.30 12.45 -0.85
N SER A 28 -14.62 13.75 -0.98
CA SER A 28 -13.78 14.87 -0.53
C SER A 28 -12.38 14.94 -1.15
N CYS A 29 -12.17 14.33 -2.31
CA CYS A 29 -10.90 14.42 -3.05
C CYS A 29 -10.93 15.62 -4.00
N ASP A 30 -9.83 16.37 -4.08
CA ASP A 30 -9.69 17.43 -5.08
C ASP A 30 -9.40 16.79 -6.45
N VAL A 31 -10.48 16.45 -7.18
CA VAL A 31 -10.43 15.71 -8.46
C VAL A 31 -9.53 16.38 -9.52
N LYS A 32 -9.25 17.67 -9.39
CA LYS A 32 -8.35 18.39 -10.33
C LYS A 32 -6.88 18.27 -9.99
N LYS A 33 -6.53 17.99 -8.74
CA LYS A 33 -5.14 17.96 -8.25
C LYS A 33 -4.68 16.54 -7.92
N ASP A 34 -5.56 15.75 -7.31
CA ASP A 34 -5.18 14.46 -6.72
C ASP A 34 -5.51 13.26 -7.62
N VAL A 35 -6.19 13.48 -8.75
CA VAL A 35 -6.70 12.41 -9.61
C VAL A 35 -6.16 12.57 -11.02
N LEU A 36 -5.50 11.52 -11.50
CA LEU A 36 -5.03 11.40 -12.87
C LEU A 36 -5.79 10.25 -13.56
N PHE A 37 -6.49 10.55 -14.65
CA PHE A 37 -7.18 9.54 -15.45
C PHE A 37 -6.28 9.04 -16.58
N LEU A 38 -5.90 7.77 -16.56
CA LEU A 38 -5.03 7.16 -17.55
C LEU A 38 -5.75 6.06 -18.34
N PRO A 39 -5.69 6.06 -19.68
CA PRO A 39 -6.16 4.92 -20.47
C PRO A 39 -5.10 3.82 -20.42
N VAL A 40 -5.49 2.63 -19.95
CA VAL A 40 -4.61 1.45 -19.85
C VAL A 40 -5.27 0.20 -20.42
N SER A 41 -4.46 -0.75 -20.86
CA SER A 41 -4.88 -2.14 -21.16
C SER A 41 -4.17 -3.09 -20.20
N GLY A 42 -4.94 -3.86 -19.45
CA GLY A 42 -4.41 -4.90 -18.57
C GLY A 42 -4.01 -6.18 -19.31
N LEU A 43 -4.62 -6.47 -20.46
CA LEU A 43 -4.35 -7.70 -21.22
C LEU A 43 -3.09 -7.57 -22.09
N MET A 44 -2.97 -6.48 -22.83
CA MET A 44 -1.82 -6.19 -23.68
C MET A 44 -0.70 -5.42 -22.95
N GLY A 45 -0.95 -4.95 -21.73
CA GLY A 45 0.01 -4.16 -20.96
C GLY A 45 0.29 -2.79 -21.58
N SER A 46 -0.58 -2.28 -22.44
CA SER A 46 -0.39 -0.99 -23.10
C SER A 46 -0.53 0.17 -22.09
N ASN A 47 0.38 1.14 -22.20
CA ASN A 47 0.49 2.30 -21.32
C ASN A 47 0.88 1.99 -19.85
N TRP A 48 1.47 0.82 -19.60
CA TRP A 48 2.07 0.48 -18.31
C TRP A 48 3.47 1.09 -18.15
N LYS A 49 4.49 0.42 -18.73
CA LYS A 49 5.91 0.78 -18.59
C LYS A 49 6.31 1.89 -19.53
N SER A 50 6.02 1.70 -20.81
CA SER A 50 6.22 2.71 -21.84
C SER A 50 4.92 3.42 -22.15
N ARG A 51 5.04 4.66 -22.62
CA ARG A 51 3.92 5.37 -23.23
C ARG A 51 3.34 4.56 -24.38
N ILE A 52 2.04 4.73 -24.60
CA ILE A 52 1.37 4.09 -25.73
C ILE A 52 1.92 4.63 -27.05
N ASP A 53 2.05 3.74 -28.03
CA ASP A 53 2.43 4.14 -29.37
C ASP A 53 1.27 4.89 -30.04
N LYS A 54 1.58 5.97 -30.76
CA LYS A 54 0.57 6.79 -31.45
C LYS A 54 -0.20 6.02 -32.51
N SER A 55 0.37 4.92 -33.01
CA SER A 55 -0.32 4.00 -33.93
C SER A 55 -1.50 3.27 -33.28
N VAL A 56 -1.47 3.06 -31.97
CA VAL A 56 -2.54 2.38 -31.21
C VAL A 56 -3.54 3.39 -30.66
N CYS A 57 -3.05 4.53 -30.20
CA CYS A 57 -3.88 5.59 -29.65
C CYS A 57 -3.35 6.95 -30.11
N SER A 58 -4.00 7.55 -31.11
CA SER A 58 -3.55 8.80 -31.72
C SER A 58 -3.89 10.04 -30.90
N TRP A 59 -4.90 9.96 -30.02
CA TRP A 59 -5.41 11.09 -29.24
C TRP A 59 -4.79 11.22 -27.84
N TRP A 60 -4.08 10.19 -27.36
CA TRP A 60 -3.46 10.20 -26.04
C TRP A 60 -1.97 10.52 -26.12
N ASP A 61 -1.60 11.71 -25.64
CA ASP A 61 -0.20 12.17 -25.52
C ASP A 61 0.28 12.22 -24.05
N GLY A 62 -0.46 11.59 -23.14
CA GLY A 62 -0.16 11.62 -21.71
C GLY A 62 0.97 10.67 -21.27
N VAL A 63 1.26 10.71 -19.97
CA VAL A 63 2.27 9.86 -19.32
C VAL A 63 1.83 8.39 -19.22
N SER A 64 2.79 7.49 -19.03
CA SER A 64 2.52 6.08 -18.72
C SER A 64 2.13 5.90 -17.25
N LEU A 65 1.59 4.72 -16.88
CA LEU A 65 1.25 4.43 -15.50
C LEU A 65 2.46 4.54 -14.56
N PHE A 66 3.62 4.02 -14.95
CA PHE A 66 4.82 4.12 -14.12
C PHE A 66 5.33 5.56 -14.01
N GLU A 67 5.35 6.31 -15.11
CA GLU A 67 5.73 7.73 -15.07
C GLU A 67 4.76 8.55 -14.20
N ALA A 68 3.47 8.23 -14.23
CA ALA A 68 2.48 8.84 -13.36
C ALA A 68 2.72 8.51 -11.88
N LEU A 69 3.07 7.27 -11.56
CA LEU A 69 3.38 6.83 -10.19
C LEU A 69 4.68 7.48 -9.67
N ASP A 70 5.70 7.58 -10.52
CA ASP A 70 6.98 8.23 -10.18
C ASP A 70 6.82 9.74 -10.03
N GLY A 71 5.89 10.35 -10.76
CA GLY A 71 5.56 11.77 -10.68
C GLY A 71 4.65 12.15 -9.51
N VAL A 72 4.18 11.20 -8.70
CA VAL A 72 3.39 11.52 -7.50
C VAL A 72 4.28 12.23 -6.49
N GLU A 73 4.01 13.52 -6.28
CA GLU A 73 4.65 14.26 -5.21
C GLU A 73 4.24 13.66 -3.86
N VAL A 74 5.20 13.09 -3.14
CA VAL A 74 4.98 12.62 -1.77
C VAL A 74 4.80 13.84 -0.89
N VAL A 75 3.54 14.16 -0.57
CA VAL A 75 3.16 15.28 0.29
C VAL A 75 3.98 15.25 1.59
N GLU A 76 4.49 16.41 2.00
CA GLU A 76 5.33 16.57 3.20
C GLU A 76 4.68 15.96 4.46
N SER A 77 3.35 15.94 4.54
CA SER A 77 2.59 15.29 5.62
C SER A 77 2.78 13.76 5.67
N VAL A 78 2.93 13.09 4.53
CA VAL A 78 3.24 11.65 4.44
C VAL A 78 4.71 11.41 4.79
N ARG A 79 5.61 12.33 4.41
CA ARG A 79 7.03 12.27 4.83
C ARG A 79 7.17 12.41 6.35
N ASN A 80 6.38 13.31 6.95
CA ASN A 80 6.36 13.51 8.40
C ASN A 80 5.65 12.38 9.15
N ALA A 81 4.56 11.81 8.61
CA ALA A 81 3.89 10.64 9.19
C ALA A 81 4.80 9.40 9.20
N ARG A 82 5.61 9.24 8.15
CA ARG A 82 6.67 8.24 8.05
C ARG A 82 7.97 8.66 8.74
N GLU A 83 7.90 9.55 9.73
CA GLU A 83 9.07 9.91 10.50
C GLU A 83 9.62 8.68 11.25
N PRO A 84 10.89 8.32 11.01
CA PRO A 84 11.51 7.19 11.71
C PRO A 84 11.72 7.42 13.21
N LYS A 85 11.52 8.66 13.66
CA LYS A 85 11.70 9.11 15.05
C LYS A 85 10.38 9.18 15.82
N GLY A 86 9.23 8.96 15.15
CA GLY A 86 7.93 8.91 15.79
C GLY A 86 7.73 7.63 16.64
N PRO A 87 6.67 7.59 17.47
CA PRO A 87 6.28 6.36 18.17
C PRO A 87 5.99 5.24 17.16
N PHE A 88 6.38 4.02 17.49
CA PHE A 88 6.20 2.89 16.60
C PHE A 88 4.71 2.55 16.48
N ARG A 89 4.21 2.37 15.25
CA ARG A 89 2.83 1.93 15.04
C ARG A 89 2.74 0.87 13.97
N LEU A 90 2.21 -0.29 14.34
CA LEU A 90 1.97 -1.39 13.41
C LEU A 90 0.57 -1.96 13.61
N PRO A 91 -0.40 -1.60 12.74
CA PRO A 91 -1.69 -2.29 12.68
C PRO A 91 -1.53 -3.73 12.18
N ILE A 92 -2.23 -4.64 12.83
CA ILE A 92 -2.30 -6.06 12.48
C ILE A 92 -3.35 -6.25 11.38
N ILE A 93 -2.90 -6.71 10.22
CA ILE A 93 -3.73 -7.06 9.06
C ILE A 93 -4.17 -8.52 9.17
N ASP A 94 -3.21 -9.41 9.44
CA ASP A 94 -3.48 -10.83 9.60
C ASP A 94 -2.57 -11.49 10.64
N LYS A 95 -2.94 -12.70 11.04
CA LYS A 95 -2.19 -13.54 11.98
C LYS A 95 -2.14 -14.98 11.47
N PHE A 96 -1.07 -15.68 11.80
CA PHE A 96 -0.87 -17.08 11.46
C PHE A 96 0.02 -17.74 12.51
N LYS A 97 0.08 -19.06 12.49
CA LYS A 97 0.90 -19.84 13.43
C LYS A 97 2.15 -20.36 12.73
N GLU A 98 3.32 -20.18 13.33
CA GLU A 98 4.59 -20.59 12.77
C GLU A 98 5.47 -21.25 13.84
N MET A 99 5.81 -22.52 13.64
CA MET A 99 6.68 -23.32 14.52
C MET A 99 6.38 -23.18 16.03
N GLY A 100 5.10 -23.13 16.41
CA GLY A 100 4.69 -23.00 17.82
C GLY A 100 4.66 -21.58 18.36
N SER A 101 5.05 -20.58 17.57
CA SER A 101 4.92 -19.14 17.84
C SER A 101 3.83 -18.52 16.99
N VAL A 102 3.40 -17.31 17.35
CA VAL A 102 2.43 -16.52 16.58
C VAL A 102 3.18 -15.59 15.66
N GLY A 103 2.86 -15.69 14.37
CA GLY A 103 3.30 -14.77 13.34
C GLY A 103 2.18 -13.78 13.00
N LEU A 104 2.56 -12.53 12.77
CA LEU A 104 1.62 -11.46 12.41
C LEU A 104 2.07 -10.80 11.11
N ILE A 105 1.09 -10.36 10.33
CA ILE A 105 1.29 -9.58 9.12
C ILE A 105 0.72 -8.20 9.39
N GLY A 106 1.51 -7.18 9.15
CA GLY A 106 1.09 -5.79 9.28
C GLY A 106 1.94 -4.86 8.47
N ARG A 107 1.61 -3.58 8.53
CA ARG A 107 2.37 -2.52 7.90
C ARG A 107 2.88 -1.56 8.95
N VAL A 108 4.13 -1.13 8.85
CA VAL A 108 4.63 -0.08 9.73
C VAL A 108 4.06 1.24 9.25
N GLU A 109 3.24 1.88 10.09
CA GLU A 109 2.70 3.21 9.80
C GLU A 109 3.66 4.31 10.28
N SER A 110 4.33 4.11 11.41
CA SER A 110 5.29 5.07 11.97
C SER A 110 6.36 4.39 12.83
N GLY A 111 7.49 5.06 13.05
CA GLY A 111 8.61 4.58 13.84
C GLY A 111 9.43 3.47 13.17
N LYS A 112 10.22 2.75 13.99
CA LYS A 112 11.11 1.66 13.57
C LYS A 112 10.98 0.49 14.53
N ILE A 113 11.20 -0.70 14.01
CA ILE A 113 11.22 -1.95 14.78
C ILE A 113 12.53 -2.68 14.51
N PHE A 114 13.12 -3.22 15.57
CA PHE A 114 14.30 -4.07 15.50
C PHE A 114 13.97 -5.47 16.02
N GLU A 115 14.72 -6.46 15.53
CA GLU A 115 14.65 -7.79 16.11
C GLU A 115 15.10 -7.76 17.58
N GLY A 116 14.28 -8.33 18.46
CA GLY A 116 14.51 -8.34 19.90
C GLY A 116 13.81 -7.22 20.67
N ASP A 117 13.16 -6.27 19.98
CA ASP A 117 12.40 -5.22 20.65
C ASP A 117 11.17 -5.78 21.39
N ASN A 118 10.79 -5.09 22.46
CA ASN A 118 9.57 -5.36 23.20
C ASN A 118 8.48 -4.38 22.76
N LEU A 119 7.35 -4.89 22.29
CA LEU A 119 6.22 -4.10 21.81
C LEU A 119 5.01 -4.27 22.72
N LEU A 120 4.19 -3.23 22.84
CA LEU A 120 2.94 -3.27 23.59
C LEU A 120 1.75 -3.42 22.63
N VAL A 121 0.84 -4.36 22.93
CA VAL A 121 -0.38 -4.53 22.13
C VAL A 121 -1.52 -3.69 22.67
N MET A 122 -2.08 -2.85 21.80
CA MET A 122 -3.28 -2.05 22.03
C MET A 122 -4.47 -2.64 21.23
N PRO A 123 -5.71 -2.55 21.75
CA PRO A 123 -6.17 -1.70 22.87
C PRO A 123 -6.12 -2.36 24.25
N ASN A 124 -5.90 -3.67 24.34
CA ASN A 124 -6.02 -4.39 25.61
C ASN A 124 -4.91 -4.07 26.62
N LYS A 125 -3.81 -3.40 26.21
CA LYS A 125 -2.63 -3.08 27.05
C LYS A 125 -2.10 -4.27 27.88
N ALA A 126 -2.44 -5.48 27.47
CA ALA A 126 -2.49 -6.60 28.40
C ALA A 126 -1.13 -7.29 28.52
N PHE A 127 -0.26 -7.19 27.52
CA PHE A 127 0.98 -7.94 27.47
C PHE A 127 2.05 -7.25 26.60
N GLN A 128 3.30 -7.42 27.00
CA GLN A 128 4.48 -7.05 26.21
C GLN A 128 4.91 -8.27 25.41
N VAL A 129 5.23 -8.06 24.14
CA VAL A 129 5.68 -9.11 23.23
C VAL A 129 7.09 -8.83 22.78
N LYS A 130 7.92 -9.87 22.70
CA LYS A 130 9.24 -9.73 22.12
C LYS A 130 9.20 -10.16 20.66
N VAL A 131 9.81 -9.34 19.80
CA VAL A 131 9.99 -9.65 18.37
C VAL A 131 11.14 -10.64 18.25
N ILE A 132 10.87 -11.85 17.77
CA ILE A 132 11.88 -12.89 17.55
C ILE A 132 12.57 -12.69 16.21
N ALA A 133 11.77 -12.43 15.17
CA ALA A 133 12.25 -12.25 13.81
C ALA A 133 11.28 -11.36 13.02
N SER A 134 11.82 -10.58 12.10
CA SER A 134 11.07 -9.77 11.15
C SER A 134 11.46 -10.10 9.72
N PHE A 135 10.47 -10.09 8.82
CA PHE A 135 10.66 -10.37 7.41
C PHE A 135 9.90 -9.32 6.59
N CYS A 136 10.55 -8.69 5.60
CA CYS A 136 9.88 -7.78 4.66
C CYS A 136 9.18 -8.54 3.52
N ASP A 137 9.69 -9.71 3.18
CA ASP A 137 9.14 -10.62 2.16
C ASP A 137 9.01 -12.04 2.72
N GLU A 138 8.51 -12.99 1.93
CA GLU A 138 8.31 -14.39 2.38
C GLU A 138 9.60 -15.08 2.88
N TYR A 139 10.77 -14.68 2.38
CA TYR A 139 12.05 -15.36 2.66
C TYR A 139 13.14 -14.46 3.23
N ASN A 140 12.97 -13.15 3.19
CA ASN A 140 14.01 -12.19 3.51
C ASN A 140 13.89 -11.72 4.96
N ARG A 141 14.66 -12.33 5.87
CA ARG A 141 14.78 -11.89 7.25
C ARG A 141 15.54 -10.57 7.31
N VAL A 142 14.99 -9.59 8.01
CA VAL A 142 15.55 -8.25 8.16
C VAL A 142 15.79 -7.93 9.63
N SER A 143 16.93 -7.30 9.94
CA SER A 143 17.27 -6.92 11.32
C SER A 143 16.50 -5.70 11.83
N PHE A 144 16.02 -4.86 10.90
CA PHE A 144 15.20 -3.70 11.21
C PHE A 144 14.24 -3.43 10.06
N ALA A 145 13.15 -2.74 10.37
CA ALA A 145 12.20 -2.26 9.39
C ALA A 145 11.69 -0.86 9.70
N GLY A 146 11.38 -0.12 8.63
CA GLY A 146 10.98 1.27 8.67
C GLY A 146 9.53 1.51 8.25
N PRO A 147 9.07 2.77 8.32
CA PRO A 147 7.71 3.14 8.01
C PRO A 147 7.40 3.00 6.52
N GLY A 148 6.24 2.43 6.21
CA GLY A 148 5.76 2.13 4.88
C GLY A 148 5.97 0.68 4.43
N GLU A 149 6.83 -0.07 5.12
CA GLU A 149 7.14 -1.47 4.82
C GLU A 149 6.05 -2.42 5.33
N ASN A 150 5.75 -3.44 4.53
CA ASN A 150 4.92 -4.56 4.96
C ASN A 150 5.81 -5.58 5.64
N LEU A 151 5.43 -6.02 6.83
CA LEU A 151 6.21 -6.92 7.64
C LEU A 151 5.42 -8.14 8.06
N ARG A 152 6.15 -9.25 8.06
CA ARG A 152 5.81 -10.46 8.77
C ARG A 152 6.70 -10.55 10.00
N ILE A 153 6.12 -10.50 11.19
CA ILE A 153 6.85 -10.57 12.46
C ILE A 153 6.49 -11.85 13.21
N ILE A 154 7.48 -12.50 13.81
CA ILE A 154 7.30 -13.66 14.69
C ILE A 154 7.48 -13.18 16.13
N LEU A 155 6.49 -13.46 16.97
CA LEU A 155 6.45 -13.01 18.36
C LEU A 155 6.67 -14.16 19.34
N SER A 156 7.24 -13.82 20.50
CA SER A 156 7.47 -14.79 21.57
C SER A 156 6.20 -15.22 22.30
N SER A 157 5.94 -16.53 22.25
CA SER A 157 5.22 -17.35 23.24
C SER A 157 3.92 -16.78 23.83
N ILE A 158 3.09 -16.18 22.98
CA ILE A 158 1.72 -15.76 23.32
C ILE A 158 0.71 -16.55 22.49
N GLU A 159 -0.48 -16.78 23.03
CA GLU A 159 -1.54 -17.47 22.31
C GLU A 159 -2.12 -16.63 21.17
N GLU A 160 -2.40 -17.26 20.04
CA GLU A 160 -2.98 -16.62 18.85
C GLU A 160 -4.32 -15.92 19.15
N LYS A 161 -5.05 -16.36 20.17
CA LYS A 161 -6.35 -15.82 20.56
C LYS A 161 -6.28 -14.40 21.11
N GLU A 162 -5.12 -13.97 21.59
CA GLU A 162 -4.94 -12.65 22.20
C GLU A 162 -4.81 -11.52 21.15
N PHE A 163 -4.52 -11.88 19.90
CA PHE A 163 -4.43 -10.93 18.79
C PHE A 163 -5.70 -10.95 17.94
N LEU A 164 -6.23 -9.77 17.62
CA LEU A 164 -7.33 -9.62 16.68
C LEU A 164 -6.90 -8.72 15.52
N LYS A 165 -7.51 -8.93 14.35
CA LYS A 165 -7.32 -8.06 13.18
C LYS A 165 -7.76 -6.64 13.55
N GLY A 166 -6.93 -5.64 13.22
CA GLY A 166 -7.16 -4.24 13.58
C GLY A 166 -6.57 -3.80 14.93
N PHE A 167 -5.97 -4.70 15.72
CA PHE A 167 -5.13 -4.29 16.86
C PHE A 167 -3.86 -3.59 16.36
N CYS A 168 -3.25 -2.76 17.21
CA CYS A 168 -2.05 -2.00 16.86
C CYS A 168 -0.97 -2.18 17.92
N PHE A 169 0.28 -2.27 17.48
CA PHE A 169 1.43 -2.13 18.36
C PHE A 169 1.78 -0.65 18.56
N ASP A 170 2.20 -0.30 19.79
CA ASP A 170 2.77 0.99 20.19
C ASP A 170 3.99 0.75 21.12
#